data_AF-A0A0L8GXQ5-F1
#
_entry.id   AF-A0A0L8GXQ5-F1
#
_cell.length_a   1.000
_cell.length_b   1.000
_cell.length_c   1.000
_cell.angle_alpha   90.00
_cell.angle_beta   90.00
_cell.angle_gamma   90.00
#
_symmetry.space_group_name_H-M   'P 1'
#
loop_
_entity.id
_entity.type
_entity.pdbx_description
1 polymer ?
#
loop_
_entity_poly.entity_id
_entity_poly.type
_entity_poly.pdbx_seq_one_letter_code
_entity_poly.pdbx_strand_id
1 'polypeptide(L)' 'MFGFRKNSVVKKLMKHVVEATILSGCRKGEDVFIPRIPLTPSGSDIPFAFRRLQFLLQPSFAMSVNKSQGQTLSVAGLL' A
#
# COMPACT_ATOMS: atom_id res chain seq x y z
N MET A 1 -2.06 -14.62 1.84
CA MET A 1 -1.51 -13.48 1.06
C MET A 1 -2.08 -12.18 1.64
N PHE A 2 -1.39 -11.53 2.58
CA PHE A 2 -1.83 -10.29 3.22
C PHE A 2 -1.74 -9.13 2.22
N GLY A 3 -2.77 -8.98 1.39
CA GLY A 3 -2.91 -7.85 0.48
C GLY A 3 -3.34 -6.61 1.25
N PHE A 4 -2.43 -5.67 1.47
CA PHE A 4 -2.73 -4.33 2.03
C PHE A 4 -3.48 -3.42 1.03
N ARG A 5 -4.31 -3.98 0.12
CA ARG A 5 -5.29 -3.23 -0.68
C ARG A 5 -6.51 -2.88 0.18
N LYS A 6 -6.30 -2.21 1.31
CA LYS A 6 -7.39 -1.70 2.15
C LYS A 6 -7.18 -0.23 2.41
N ASN A 7 -8.25 0.54 2.26
CA ASN A 7 -8.30 1.93 2.66
C ASN A 7 -7.92 2.01 4.14
N SER A 8 -6.84 2.73 4.43
CA SER A 8 -6.30 2.90 5.77
C SER A 8 -5.84 4.34 5.94
N VAL A 9 -6.00 4.89 7.15
CA VAL A 9 -5.46 6.19 7.52
C VAL A 9 -4.19 5.97 8.31
N VAL A 10 -3.11 6.65 7.91
CA VAL A 10 -1.84 6.64 8.64
C VAL A 10 -2.02 7.38 9.95
N LYS A 11 -1.70 6.70 11.06
CA LYS A 11 -1.72 7.26 12.42
C LYS A 11 -0.34 7.82 12.79
N LYS A 12 0.71 7.04 12.52
CA LYS A 12 2.09 7.39 12.85
C LYS A 12 3.08 6.82 11.85
N LEU A 13 4.02 7.67 11.42
CA LEU A 13 5.15 7.29 10.58
C LEU A 13 6.38 7.10 11.45
N MET A 14 6.91 5.88 11.51
CA MET A 14 8.15 5.58 12.22
C MET A 14 9.25 5.17 11.22
N LYS A 15 10.50 5.06 11.71
CA LYS A 15 11.67 4.81 10.85
C LYS A 15 11.55 3.51 10.03
N HIS A 16 11.02 2.44 10.62
CA HIS A 16 10.98 1.10 10.00
C HIS A 16 9.57 0.52 9.86
N VAL A 17 8.57 1.17 10.44
CA VAL A 17 7.18 0.70 10.52
C VAL A 17 6.24 1.89 10.34
N VAL A 18 5.11 1.67 9.68
CA VAL A 18 3.99 2.63 9.64
C VAL A 18 2.82 2.04 10.43
N GLU A 19 2.25 2.84 11.32
CA GLU A 19 1.02 2.52 12.03
C GLU A 19 -0.16 3.15 11.27
N ALA A 20 -1.16 2.33 10.93
CA ALA A 20 -2.34 2.77 10.21
C ALA A 20 -3.61 2.08 10.73
N THR A 21 -4.74 2.76 10.65
CA THR A 21 -6.05 2.19 11.04
C THR A 21 -6.82 1.80 9.79
N ILE A 22 -7.38 0.58 9.76
CA ILE A 22 -8.17 0.09 8.62
C ILE A 22 -9.55 0.77 8.61
N LEU A 23 -9.93 1.34 7.46
CA LEU A 23 -11.20 2.06 7.29
C LEU A 23 -12.32 1.18 6.73
N SER A 24 -12.00 0.03 6.13
CA SER A 24 -12.96 -0.76 5.36
C SER A 24 -12.74 -2.27 5.46
N GLY A 25 -13.82 -3.04 5.32
CA GLY A 25 -13.85 -4.51 5.38
C GLY A 25 -14.02 -5.07 6.81
N CYS A 26 -13.82 -6.38 6.94
CA CYS A 26 -14.07 -7.14 8.18
C CYS A 26 -13.26 -6.70 9.41
N ARG A 27 -12.11 -6.03 9.20
CA ARG A 27 -11.18 -5.59 10.26
C ARG A 27 -11.20 -4.06 10.44
N LYS A 28 -12.33 -3.42 10.14
CA LYS A 28 -12.49 -1.97 10.24
C LYS A 28 -12.26 -1.51 11.68
N GLY A 29 -11.50 -0.43 11.85
CA GLY A 29 -11.15 0.15 13.15
C GLY A 29 -9.94 -0.48 13.82
N GLU A 30 -9.39 -1.57 13.28
CA GLU A 30 -8.17 -2.17 13.81
C GLU A 30 -6.92 -1.39 13.36
N ASP A 31 -5.98 -1.24 14.29
CA ASP A 31 -4.66 -0.71 14.02
C ASP A 31 -3.75 -1.82 13.46
N VAL A 32 -3.04 -1.49 12.39
CA VAL A 32 -2.08 -2.38 11.72
C VAL A 32 -0.72 -1.73 11.59
N PHE A 33 0.31 -2.57 11.69
CA PHE A 33 1.70 -2.19 11.52
C PHE A 33 2.20 -2.68 10.17
N ILE A 34 2.69 -1.76 9.34
CA ILE A 34 3.16 -2.02 7.99
C ILE A 34 4.69 -1.90 7.99
N PRO A 35 5.43 -3.02 7.90
CA PRO A 35 6.89 -3.01 7.83
C PRO A 35 7.39 -2.69 6.41
N ARG A 36 8.68 -2.38 6.29
CA ARG A 36 9.36 -2.33 4.99
C ARG A 36 9.58 -3.74 4.48
N ILE A 37 9.21 -3.98 3.22
CA ILE A 37 9.40 -5.27 2.55
C ILE A 37 10.48 -5.10 1.48
N PRO A 38 11.42 -6.06 1.39
CA PRO A 38 12.40 -6.08 0.32
C PRO A 38 11.76 -6.46 -1.02
N LEU A 39 12.00 -5.65 -2.03
CA LEU A 39 11.62 -5.90 -3.41
C LEU A 39 12.91 -6.15 -4.21
N THR A 40 13.03 -7.37 -4.73
CA THR A 40 14.08 -7.76 -5.67
C THR A 40 13.44 -7.86 -7.05
N PRO A 41 13.94 -7.14 -8.07
CA PRO A 41 13.44 -7.29 -9.42
C PRO A 41 13.79 -8.69 -9.94
N SER A 42 12.76 -9.48 -10.25
CA SER A 42 12.88 -10.80 -10.87
C SER A 42 12.63 -10.66 -12.37
N GLY A 43 13.68 -10.58 -13.18
CA GLY A 43 13.52 -10.54 -14.65
C GLY A 43 14.37 -9.51 -15.39
N SER A 44 15.40 -8.98 -14.76
CA SER A 44 16.35 -8.09 -15.42
C SER A 44 17.73 -8.74 -15.36
N ASP A 45 18.34 -8.99 -16.52
CA ASP A 45 19.74 -9.43 -16.70
C ASP A 45 20.69 -8.32 -16.23
N ILE A 46 20.61 -7.99 -14.95
CA ILE A 46 21.46 -6.98 -14.30
C ILE A 46 22.60 -7.76 -13.65
N PRO A 47 23.86 -7.37 -13.85
CA PRO A 47 25.03 -8.07 -13.31
C PRO A 47 25.15 -7.98 -11.77
N PHE A 48 24.16 -7.42 -11.07
CA PHE A 48 24.11 -7.33 -9.62
C PHE A 48 22.67 -7.44 -9.10
N ALA A 49 22.51 -8.05 -7.91
CA ALA A 49 21.23 -8.17 -7.24
C ALA A 49 20.84 -6.84 -6.59
N PHE A 50 19.85 -6.14 -7.16
CA PHE A 50 19.30 -4.93 -6.56
C PHE A 50 18.20 -5.28 -5.55
N ARG A 51 18.29 -4.80 -4.31
CA ARG A 51 17.26 -5.00 -3.29
C ARG A 51 16.75 -3.64 -2.81
N ARG A 52 15.49 -3.34 -3.09
CA ARG A 52 14.83 -2.11 -2.64
C ARG A 52 13.98 -2.40 -1.39
N LEU A 53 14.28 -1.75 -0.27
CA LEU A 53 13.40 -1.80 0.90
C LEU A 53 12.31 -0.73 0.77
N GLN A 54 11.05 -1.15 0.68
CA GLN A 54 9.92 -0.22 0.52
C GLN A 54 8.76 -0.61 1.44
N PHE A 55 8.05 0.39 1.97
CA PHE A 55 6.75 0.16 2.59
C PHE A 55 5.73 -0.21 1.50
N LEU A 56 4.90 -1.23 1.74
CA LEU A 56 3.78 -1.58 0.86
C LEU A 56 2.61 -0.59 1.02
N LEU A 57 2.86 0.68 0.73
CA LEU A 57 1.89 1.77 0.81
C LEU A 57 1.88 2.56 -0.49
N GLN A 58 0.69 2.95 -0.94
CA GLN A 58 0.49 3.92 -2.02
C GLN A 58 -0.50 4.99 -1.53
N PRO A 59 -0.16 6.28 -1.57
CA PRO A 59 -1.13 7.33 -1.30
C PRO A 59 -2.22 7.29 -2.37
N SER A 60 -3.48 7.39 -1.97
CA SER A 60 -4.64 7.14 -2.83
C SER A 60 -5.64 8.30 -2.86
N PHE A 61 -5.16 9.54 -2.87
CA PHE A 61 -6.04 10.71 -3.05
C PHE A 61 -6.51 10.83 -4.51
N ALA A 62 -5.58 10.66 -5.45
CA ALA A 62 -5.85 10.50 -6.86
C ALA A 62 -5.22 9.18 -7.31
N MET A 63 -5.96 8.38 -8.08
CA MET A 63 -5.51 7.10 -8.61
C MET A 63 -5.81 7.06 -10.10
N SER A 64 -4.95 6.39 -10.88
CA SER A 64 -5.27 6.13 -12.28
C SER A 64 -6.39 5.10 -12.41
N VAL A 65 -7.12 5.12 -13.53
CA VAL A 65 -8.24 4.21 -13.82
C VAL A 65 -7.83 2.74 -13.68
N ASN A 66 -6.66 2.36 -14.19
CA ASN A 66 -6.16 0.99 -14.07
C ASN A 66 -5.88 0.56 -12.61
N LYS A 67 -5.62 1.52 -11.71
CA LYS A 67 -5.40 1.24 -10.28
C LYS A 67 -6.71 1.19 -9.50
N SER A 68 -7.72 1.95 -9.92
CA SER A 68 -9.06 1.94 -9.30
C SER A 68 -9.96 0.82 -9.80
N GLN A 69 -9.66 0.20 -10.95
CA GLN A 69 -10.44 -0.91 -11.47
C GLN A 69 -10.54 -2.06 -10.44
N GLY A 70 -11.78 -2.47 -10.13
CA GLY A 70 -12.07 -3.49 -9.12
C GLY A 70 -12.12 -2.96 -7.67
N GLN A 71 -11.97 -1.65 -7.44
CA GLN A 71 -12.26 -1.03 -6.15
C GLN A 71 -13.64 -0.36 -6.13
N THR A 72 -14.30 -0.39 -4.98
CA THR A 72 -15.54 0.35 -4.74
C THR A 72 -15.21 1.71 -4.13
N LEU A 73 -15.56 2.79 -4.81
CA LEU A 73 -15.41 4.17 -4.33
C LEU A 73 -16.80 4.77 -4.13
N SER A 74 -17.03 5.40 -2.97
CA SER A 74 -18.33 6.05 -2.68
C SER A 74 -18.52 7.34 -3.47
N VAL A 75 -17.43 8.07 -3.71
CA VAL A 75 -17.39 9.31 -4.49
C VAL A 75 -16.11 9.27 -5.31
N ALA A 76 -16.20 9.64 -6.59
CA ALA A 76 -15.06 9.79 -7.48
C ALA A 76 -15.22 11.07 -8.30
N GLY A 77 -14.17 11.88 -8.36
CA GLY A 77 -14.07 13.01 -9.29
C GLY A 77 -13.18 12.61 -10.47
N LEU A 78 -13.54 13.06 -11.68
CA LEU A 78 -12.71 12.93 -12.86
C LEU A 78 -12.04 14.29 -13.13
N LEU A 79 -10.75 14.27 -13.47
CA LEU A 79 -10.01 15.43 -13.98
C LEU A 79 -10.02 15.43 -15.51
#